data_AF-A0A1S1SX26-F1
#
_entry.id   AF-A0A1S1SX26-F1
#
_cell.length_a   1.000
_cell.length_b   1.000
_cell.length_c   1.000
_cell.angle_alpha   90.00
_cell.angle_beta   90.00
_cell.angle_gamma   90.00
#
_symmetry.space_group_name_H-M   'P 1'
#
loop_
_entity.id
_entity.type
_entity.pdbx_description
1 polymer ?
#
loop_
_entity_poly.entity_id
_entity_poly.type
_entity_poly.pdbx_seq_one_letter_code
_entity_poly.pdbx_strand_id
1 'polypeptide(L)'
;MHRISQLTVKRTADLEPGELLRMSFGNSAAIVLFLKKLNYEEGLFGILESEDFTEAMTWYATSLDDVCLSYGNDWVLEETHGSETACGLQHKYESARLFLDKSGLIMAFRPPQRSGRYQTFYYSLAKLEEEKLGRDPAPISHWRVWGSRDDFERGGTSLFEMPQKKS
;
A
#
# COMPACT_ATOMS: atom_id res chain seq x y z
N MET A 1 6.10 21.25 23.13
CA MET A 1 6.71 20.15 22.35
C MET A 1 5.82 19.93 21.14
N HIS A 2 6.26 20.27 19.93
CA HIS A 2 5.49 19.99 18.72
C HIS A 2 5.94 18.65 18.16
N ARG A 3 5.05 17.66 18.15
CA ARG A 3 5.31 16.35 17.57
C ARG A 3 4.97 16.42 16.08
N ILE A 4 5.93 16.04 15.23
CA ILE A 4 5.76 16.09 13.77
C ILE A 4 4.94 14.88 13.30
N SER A 5 5.14 13.70 13.90
CA SER A 5 4.35 12.52 13.56
C SER A 5 3.05 12.44 14.37
N GLN A 6 1.95 12.17 13.67
CA GLN A 6 0.64 11.85 14.26
C GLN A 6 0.52 10.39 14.67
N LEU A 7 1.65 9.70 14.85
CA LEU A 7 1.69 8.27 15.19
C LEU A 7 0.98 8.00 16.52
N THR A 8 -0.08 7.20 16.44
CA THR A 8 -0.86 6.73 17.58
C THR A 8 -0.70 5.22 17.74
N VAL A 9 -0.71 4.74 18.98
CA VAL A 9 -0.79 3.30 19.24
C VAL A 9 -2.24 2.88 19.12
N LYS A 10 -2.55 1.88 18.29
CA LYS A 10 -3.90 1.31 18.13
C LYS A 10 -3.84 -0.21 18.28
N ARG A 11 -4.96 -0.81 18.72
CA ARG A 11 -5.16 -2.26 18.54
C ARG A 11 -5.50 -2.52 17.09
N THR A 12 -5.03 -3.63 16.54
CA THR A 12 -5.35 -4.02 15.16
C THR A 12 -6.85 -4.24 14.93
N ALA A 13 -7.60 -4.60 15.98
CA ALA A 13 -9.06 -4.71 15.92
C ALA A 13 -9.79 -3.37 15.65
N ASP A 14 -9.17 -2.24 16.00
CA ASP A 14 -9.75 -0.90 15.91
C ASP A 14 -9.40 -0.18 14.59
N LEU A 15 -8.79 -0.90 13.64
CA LEU A 15 -8.35 -0.35 12.37
C LEU A 15 -9.51 -0.19 11.37
N GLU A 16 -9.42 0.88 10.58
CA GLU A 16 -10.30 1.18 9.45
C GLU A 16 -9.58 0.94 8.12
N PRO A 17 -10.27 0.41 7.08
CA PRO A 17 -9.68 0.25 5.75
C PRO A 17 -9.02 1.55 5.26
N GLY A 18 -7.83 1.41 4.68
CA GLY A 18 -7.04 2.54 4.19
C GLY A 18 -6.12 3.16 5.23
N GLU A 19 -6.13 2.72 6.49
CA GLU A 19 -5.14 3.20 7.48
C GLU A 19 -3.72 2.70 7.14
N LEU A 20 -2.75 3.62 7.17
CA LEU A 20 -1.34 3.31 7.03
C LEU A 20 -0.72 3.04 8.40
N LEU A 21 0.04 1.96 8.53
CA LEU A 21 0.52 1.45 9.80
C LEU A 21 2.01 1.12 9.74
N ARG A 22 2.64 1.16 10.91
CA ARG A 22 3.90 0.50 11.21
C ARG A 22 3.63 -0.65 12.17
N MET A 23 3.95 -1.87 11.75
CA MET A 23 3.75 -3.09 12.52
C MET A 23 4.95 -4.02 12.41
N SER A 24 5.08 -4.96 13.33
CA SER A 24 6.16 -5.94 13.30
C SER A 24 5.66 -7.25 12.72
N PHE A 25 6.42 -7.83 11.81
CA PHE A 25 6.30 -9.25 11.47
C PHE A 25 7.59 -9.91 11.94
N GLY A 26 7.51 -11.02 12.68
CA GLY A 26 8.71 -11.67 13.22
C GLY A 26 9.62 -10.69 13.97
N ASN A 27 10.78 -10.38 13.37
CA ASN A 27 11.80 -9.51 13.96
C ASN A 27 11.95 -8.14 13.26
N SER A 28 11.23 -7.86 12.18
CA SER A 28 11.37 -6.61 11.43
C SER A 28 10.11 -5.76 11.47
N ALA A 29 10.31 -4.44 11.36
CA ALA A 29 9.21 -3.51 11.20
C ALA A 29 8.82 -3.40 9.72
N ALA A 30 7.53 -3.39 9.45
CA ALA A 30 6.94 -3.23 8.14
C ALA A 30 6.12 -1.93 8.06
N ILE A 31 6.04 -1.38 6.84
CA ILE A 31 5.03 -0.39 6.48
C ILE A 31 3.91 -1.11 5.75
N VAL A 32 2.69 -0.97 6.27
CA VAL A 32 1.53 -1.69 5.75
C VAL A 32 0.31 -0.78 5.61
N LEU A 33 -0.58 -1.17 4.72
CA LEU A 33 -1.91 -0.61 4.58
C LEU A 33 -2.94 -1.63 5.09
N PHE A 34 -3.86 -1.24 5.96
CA PHE A 34 -4.96 -2.11 6.32
C PHE A 34 -6.01 -2.12 5.20
N LEU A 35 -6.25 -3.29 4.59
CA LEU A 35 -7.09 -3.38 3.39
C LEU A 35 -8.55 -3.65 3.72
N LYS A 36 -8.81 -4.65 4.57
CA LYS A 36 -10.16 -4.99 5.05
C LYS A 36 -10.11 -5.96 6.23
N LYS A 37 -11.19 -6.00 7.01
CA LYS A 37 -11.50 -7.12 7.90
C LYS A 37 -11.96 -8.31 7.05
N LEU A 38 -11.44 -9.51 7.33
CA LEU A 38 -11.89 -10.75 6.68
C LEU A 38 -13.02 -11.40 7.49
N ASN A 39 -12.86 -11.40 8.82
CA ASN A 39 -13.87 -11.83 9.79
C ASN A 39 -13.66 -11.03 11.10
N TYR A 40 -14.20 -11.51 12.23
CA TYR A 40 -14.07 -10.82 13.52
C TYR A 40 -12.65 -10.84 14.10
N GLU A 41 -11.84 -11.82 13.73
CA GLU A 41 -10.52 -12.08 14.33
C GLU A 41 -9.37 -11.87 13.34
N GLU A 42 -9.64 -11.78 12.04
CA GLU A 42 -8.62 -11.69 10.99
C GLU A 42 -8.78 -10.46 10.10
N GLY A 43 -7.65 -9.89 9.71
CA GLY A 43 -7.52 -8.76 8.81
C GLY A 43 -6.65 -9.10 7.60
N LEU A 44 -6.90 -8.39 6.50
CA LEU A 44 -6.06 -8.41 5.32
C LEU A 44 -5.23 -7.11 5.27
N PHE A 45 -3.92 -7.27 5.14
CA PHE A 45 -2.95 -6.19 5.13
C PHE A 45 -2.20 -6.18 3.80
N GLY A 46 -1.98 -4.99 3.25
CA GLY A 46 -1.11 -4.74 2.12
C GLY A 46 0.26 -4.33 2.62
N ILE A 47 1.24 -5.21 2.51
CA ILE A 47 2.63 -4.97 2.91
C ILE A 47 3.30 -4.15 1.82
N LEU A 48 3.61 -2.88 2.12
CA LEU A 48 4.35 -2.02 1.19
C LEU A 48 5.83 -2.41 1.21
N GLU A 49 6.39 -2.53 2.41
CA GLU A 49 7.79 -2.86 2.66
C GLU A 49 7.95 -3.63 3.97
N SER A 50 8.77 -4.68 3.95
CA SER A 50 9.18 -5.46 5.12
C SER A 50 10.38 -6.35 4.75
N GLU A 51 11.29 -6.58 5.69
CA GLU A 51 12.42 -7.51 5.49
C GLU A 51 11.98 -8.98 5.56
N ASP A 52 10.84 -9.28 6.19
CA ASP A 52 10.31 -10.64 6.32
C ASP A 52 9.61 -11.14 5.04
N PHE A 53 9.35 -10.23 4.08
CA PHE A 53 8.67 -10.56 2.83
C PHE A 53 9.59 -10.35 1.62
N THR A 54 9.71 -11.38 0.79
CA THR A 54 10.61 -11.36 -0.38
C THR A 54 10.13 -10.48 -1.55
N GLU A 55 8.84 -10.14 -1.59
CA GLU A 55 8.24 -9.31 -2.64
C GLU A 55 7.59 -8.08 -1.98
N ALA A 56 8.01 -6.89 -2.39
CA ALA A 56 7.33 -5.65 -2.04
C ALA A 56 5.92 -5.62 -2.64
N MET A 57 5.02 -4.88 -1.99
CA MET A 57 3.61 -4.79 -2.39
C MET A 57 2.97 -6.18 -2.45
N THR A 58 2.99 -6.88 -1.31
CA THR A 58 2.32 -8.17 -1.14
C THR A 58 1.15 -8.05 -0.17
N TRP A 59 0.18 -8.96 -0.20
CA TRP A 59 -0.84 -9.01 0.83
C TRP A 59 -0.57 -10.14 1.83
N TYR A 60 -0.98 -9.94 3.07
CA TYR A 60 -0.88 -10.93 4.14
C TYR A 60 -2.13 -10.89 5.01
N ALA A 61 -2.65 -12.07 5.34
CA ALA A 61 -3.78 -12.23 6.24
C ALA A 61 -3.27 -12.69 7.61
N THR A 62 -3.70 -12.03 8.67
CA THR A 62 -3.27 -12.35 10.04
C THR A 62 -4.31 -11.92 11.06
N SER A 63 -4.12 -12.33 12.32
CA SER A 63 -5.03 -12.03 13.43
C SER A 63 -5.03 -10.54 13.79
N LEU A 64 -6.14 -10.09 14.39
CA LEU A 64 -6.38 -8.72 14.83
C LEU A 64 -6.16 -8.54 16.34
N ASP A 65 -5.30 -9.34 16.95
CA ASP A 65 -5.03 -9.39 18.40
C ASP A 65 -3.79 -8.60 18.85
N ASP A 66 -3.10 -7.93 17.94
CA ASP A 66 -1.86 -7.19 18.22
C ASP A 66 -2.08 -5.67 18.37
N VAL A 67 -0.98 -4.96 18.64
CA VAL A 67 -0.89 -3.50 18.65
C VAL A 67 0.00 -3.03 17.50
N CYS A 68 -0.35 -1.88 16.94
CA CYS A 68 0.41 -1.25 15.87
C CYS A 68 0.54 0.25 16.10
N LEU A 69 1.45 0.88 15.36
CA LEU A 69 1.48 2.33 15.26
C LEU A 69 0.73 2.76 14.01
N SER A 70 -0.34 3.55 14.16
CA SER A 70 -1.12 4.07 13.04
C SER A 70 -0.72 5.50 12.70
N TYR A 71 -0.54 5.76 11.40
CA TYR A 71 -0.46 7.10 10.80
C TYR A 71 -1.85 7.65 10.45
N GLY A 72 -2.92 6.86 10.62
CA GLY A 72 -4.28 7.21 10.22
C GLY A 72 -4.51 7.07 8.71
N ASN A 73 -5.53 7.78 8.21
CA ASN A 73 -5.92 7.80 6.80
C ASN A 73 -5.42 9.05 6.05
N ASP A 74 -4.83 10.02 6.76
CA ASP A 74 -4.35 11.29 6.20
C ASP A 74 -2.93 11.21 5.61
N TRP A 75 -2.45 9.98 5.36
CA TRP A 75 -1.20 9.75 4.65
C TRP A 75 -1.34 10.19 3.19
N VAL A 76 -0.21 10.53 2.57
CA VAL A 76 -0.20 11.08 1.21
C VAL A 76 0.54 10.15 0.27
N LEU A 77 -0.03 9.93 -0.92
CA LEU A 77 0.63 9.30 -2.04
C LEU A 77 1.11 10.38 -3.01
N GLU A 78 2.40 10.35 -3.35
CA GLU A 78 2.98 11.19 -4.39
C GLU A 78 3.25 10.33 -5.63
N GLU A 79 2.68 10.73 -6.77
CA GLU A 79 2.85 10.05 -8.06
C GLU A 79 3.92 10.76 -8.90
N THR A 80 4.76 10.00 -9.58
CA THR A 80 5.64 10.53 -10.63
C THR A 80 5.25 9.89 -11.96
N HIS A 81 4.62 10.70 -12.83
CA HIS A 81 4.12 10.26 -14.12
C HIS A 81 5.21 10.31 -15.19
N GLY A 82 5.43 9.18 -15.86
CA GLY A 82 6.28 9.08 -17.04
C GLY A 82 5.49 8.75 -18.30
N SER A 83 6.20 8.36 -19.37
CA SER A 83 5.59 7.97 -20.66
C SER A 83 4.61 6.79 -20.54
N GLU A 84 4.75 5.95 -19.50
CA GLU A 84 3.87 4.81 -19.24
C GLU A 84 2.41 5.20 -18.96
N THR A 85 2.18 6.45 -18.53
CA THR A 85 0.84 6.97 -18.24
C THR A 85 0.17 7.62 -19.44
N ALA A 86 0.81 7.61 -20.62
CA ALA A 86 0.22 8.19 -21.82
C ALA A 86 -0.99 7.37 -22.31
N CYS A 87 -2.10 8.06 -22.58
CA CYS A 87 -3.32 7.43 -23.07
C CYS A 87 -3.09 6.69 -24.40
N GLY A 88 -3.70 5.51 -24.55
CA GLY A 88 -3.71 4.75 -25.80
C GLY A 88 -2.50 3.84 -26.03
N LEU A 89 -1.52 3.82 -25.11
CA LEU A 89 -0.43 2.87 -25.16
C LEU A 89 -0.80 1.59 -24.41
N GLN A 90 -0.80 0.46 -25.13
CA GLN A 90 -0.80 -0.86 -24.50
C GLN A 90 0.60 -1.19 -24.06
N HIS A 91 0.76 -1.39 -22.78
CA HIS A 91 2.04 -1.73 -22.24
C HIS A 91 1.89 -2.91 -21.27
N LYS A 92 2.84 -3.83 -21.32
CA LYS A 92 2.89 -4.98 -20.42
C LYS A 92 3.60 -4.58 -19.15
N TYR A 93 2.88 -4.60 -18.02
CA TYR A 93 3.45 -4.17 -16.76
C TYR A 93 3.24 -5.19 -15.66
N GLU A 94 4.09 -6.21 -15.67
CA GLU A 94 4.12 -7.16 -14.56
C GLU A 94 4.61 -6.48 -13.28
N SER A 95 5.57 -5.56 -13.36
CA SER A 95 6.21 -4.95 -12.18
C SER A 95 5.44 -3.79 -11.54
N ALA A 96 4.49 -3.16 -12.25
CA ALA A 96 3.72 -2.05 -11.70
C ALA A 96 2.87 -2.50 -10.51
N ARG A 97 2.73 -1.61 -9.53
CA ARG A 97 1.95 -1.83 -8.29
C ARG A 97 0.97 -0.71 -7.99
N LEU A 98 0.98 0.33 -8.80
CA LEU A 98 0.03 1.42 -8.76
C LEU A 98 -0.46 1.64 -10.19
N PHE A 99 -1.76 1.83 -10.33
CA PHE A 99 -2.43 2.01 -11.61
C PHE A 99 -3.44 3.16 -11.49
N LEU A 100 -3.47 4.02 -12.50
CA LEU A 100 -4.54 4.97 -12.74
C LEU A 100 -5.57 4.32 -13.67
N ASP A 101 -6.77 4.13 -13.15
CA ASP A 101 -7.93 3.61 -13.88
C ASP A 101 -9.08 4.64 -13.85
N LYS A 102 -10.18 4.36 -14.55
CA LYS A 102 -11.36 5.22 -14.59
C LYS A 102 -11.98 5.49 -13.22
N SER A 103 -11.81 4.58 -12.26
CA SER A 103 -12.28 4.73 -10.88
C SER A 103 -11.30 5.49 -9.98
N GLY A 104 -10.10 5.82 -10.48
CA GLY A 104 -9.04 6.47 -9.73
C GLY A 104 -7.81 5.57 -9.57
N LEU A 105 -7.08 5.76 -8.48
CA LEU A 105 -5.87 4.99 -8.18
C LEU A 105 -6.19 3.61 -7.60
N ILE A 106 -5.53 2.60 -8.14
CA ILE A 106 -5.63 1.21 -7.71
C ILE A 106 -4.23 0.70 -7.37
N MET A 107 -4.04 0.26 -6.13
CA MET A 107 -2.85 -0.46 -5.71
C MET A 107 -3.00 -1.95 -5.99
N ALA A 108 -1.94 -2.60 -6.46
CA ALA A 108 -1.91 -4.04 -6.69
C ALA A 108 -0.98 -4.71 -5.69
N PHE A 109 -1.51 -5.61 -4.87
CA PHE A 109 -0.77 -6.42 -3.92
C PHE A 109 -0.66 -7.84 -4.45
N ARG A 110 0.57 -8.33 -4.63
CA ARG A 110 0.82 -9.70 -5.10
C ARG A 110 0.66 -10.72 -3.96
N PRO A 111 0.38 -11.98 -4.28
CA PRO A 111 0.38 -13.02 -3.26
C PRO A 111 1.78 -13.21 -2.64
N PRO A 112 1.87 -13.56 -1.34
CA PRO A 112 3.14 -13.64 -0.60
C PRO A 112 4.03 -14.81 -1.03
N GLN A 113 3.48 -15.78 -1.76
CA GLN A 113 4.23 -16.82 -2.44
C GLN A 113 3.86 -16.84 -3.92
N ARG A 114 4.83 -17.16 -4.79
CA ARG A 114 4.60 -17.43 -6.23
C ARG A 114 3.82 -18.72 -6.49
N SER A 115 2.88 -19.07 -5.62
CA SER A 115 1.97 -20.17 -5.87
C SER A 115 0.84 -19.65 -6.77
N GLY A 116 0.63 -20.30 -7.92
CA GLY A 116 -0.38 -19.89 -8.89
C GLY A 116 -1.84 -20.04 -8.40
N ARG A 117 -2.04 -20.38 -7.13
CA ARG A 117 -3.37 -20.52 -6.51
C ARG A 117 -3.91 -19.18 -6.01
N TYR A 118 -3.04 -18.24 -5.68
CA TYR A 118 -3.43 -16.95 -5.11
C TYR A 118 -3.37 -15.84 -6.15
N GLN A 119 -4.38 -14.98 -6.13
CA GLN A 119 -4.50 -13.87 -7.10
C GLN A 119 -3.94 -12.56 -6.52
N THR A 120 -3.56 -11.66 -7.41
CA THR A 120 -3.27 -10.26 -7.06
C THR A 120 -4.51 -9.63 -6.46
N PHE A 121 -4.36 -8.99 -5.30
CA PHE A 121 -5.41 -8.19 -4.68
C PHE A 121 -5.29 -6.75 -5.17
N TYR A 122 -6.34 -6.25 -5.79
CA TYR A 122 -6.40 -4.89 -6.31
C TYR A 122 -7.26 -4.04 -5.37
N TYR A 123 -6.69 -2.95 -4.87
CA TYR A 123 -7.29 -2.10 -3.85
C TYR A 123 -7.48 -0.68 -4.37
N SER A 124 -8.72 -0.20 -4.36
CA SER A 124 -9.08 1.15 -4.78
C SER A 124 -8.79 2.15 -3.67
N LEU A 125 -7.91 3.12 -3.92
CA LEU A 125 -7.61 4.17 -2.93
C LEU A 125 -8.74 5.19 -2.81
N ALA A 126 -9.60 5.30 -3.83
CA ALA A 126 -10.77 6.19 -3.79
C ALA A 126 -11.93 5.62 -2.98
N LYS A 127 -12.13 4.30 -3.05
CA LYS A 127 -13.26 3.60 -2.38
C LYS A 127 -12.87 2.86 -1.11
N LEU A 128 -11.57 2.67 -0.89
CA LEU A 128 -11.00 1.93 0.23
C LEU A 128 -11.47 0.46 0.29
N GLU A 129 -11.66 -0.17 -0.87
CA GLU A 129 -12.12 -1.55 -1.01
C GLU A 129 -11.45 -2.30 -2.17
N GLU A 130 -11.71 -3.60 -2.26
CA GLU A 130 -11.26 -4.43 -3.38
C GLU A 130 -11.98 -4.04 -4.68
N GLU A 131 -11.22 -3.81 -5.75
CA GLU A 131 -11.77 -3.41 -7.05
C GLU A 131 -11.08 -4.17 -8.19
N LYS A 132 -11.80 -4.49 -9.26
CA LYS A 132 -11.18 -5.11 -10.43
C LYS A 132 -10.47 -4.04 -11.25
N LEU A 133 -9.25 -4.35 -11.69
CA LEU A 133 -8.54 -3.53 -12.65
C LEU A 133 -9.26 -3.54 -14.00
N GLY A 134 -9.44 -2.36 -14.58
CA GLY A 134 -10.03 -2.16 -15.90
C GLY A 134 -9.20 -2.76 -17.03
N ARG A 135 -9.70 -2.62 -18.27
CA ARG A 135 -9.06 -3.21 -19.45
C ARG A 135 -7.73 -2.53 -19.80
N ASP A 136 -7.67 -1.21 -19.66
CA ASP A 136 -6.56 -0.38 -20.14
C ASP A 136 -6.10 0.61 -19.04
N PRO A 137 -5.64 0.10 -17.87
CA PRO A 137 -5.14 0.95 -16.79
C PRO A 137 -3.76 1.53 -17.16
N ALA A 138 -3.51 2.78 -16.80
CA ALA A 138 -2.19 3.41 -16.93
C ALA A 138 -1.37 3.11 -15.66
N PRO A 139 -0.26 2.35 -15.71
CA PRO A 139 0.51 2.14 -14.49
C PRO A 139 1.27 3.40 -14.07
N ILE A 140 1.68 3.43 -12.81
CA ILE A 140 2.60 4.42 -12.28
C ILE A 140 3.77 3.65 -11.68
N SER A 141 4.94 3.78 -12.30
CA SER A 141 6.13 3.01 -11.90
C SER A 141 6.83 3.62 -10.69
N HIS A 142 6.64 4.92 -10.48
CA HIS A 142 7.35 5.72 -9.49
C HIS A 142 6.35 6.46 -8.61
N TRP A 143 6.38 6.15 -7.33
CA TRP A 143 5.51 6.79 -6.34
C TRP A 143 6.10 6.62 -4.94
N ARG A 144 5.66 7.48 -4.03
CA ARG A 144 6.10 7.53 -2.64
C ARG A 144 4.92 7.67 -1.70
N VAL A 145 5.09 7.20 -0.47
CA VAL A 145 4.11 7.37 0.61
C VAL A 145 4.70 8.22 1.72
N TRP A 146 3.90 9.14 2.21
CA TRP A 146 4.23 10.09 3.26
C TRP A 146 3.27 9.89 4.43
N GLY A 147 3.76 10.02 5.66
CA GLY A 147 2.93 9.81 6.86
C GLY A 147 1.84 10.86 7.05
N SER A 148 1.99 12.03 6.42
CA SER A 148 1.01 13.11 6.47
C SER A 148 1.26 14.13 5.34
N ARG A 149 0.28 15.01 5.13
CA ARG A 149 0.42 16.17 4.25
C ARG A 149 1.54 17.13 4.70
N ASP A 150 1.67 17.35 6.02
CA ASP A 150 2.69 18.22 6.60
C ASP A 150 4.11 17.69 6.33
N ASP A 151 4.31 16.37 6.42
CA ASP A 151 5.60 15.73 6.12
C ASP A 151 5.98 15.92 4.65
N PHE A 152 5.01 15.78 3.74
CA PHE A 152 5.20 16.00 2.32
C PHE A 152 5.59 17.45 2.00
N GLU A 153 4.81 18.42 2.47
CA GLU A 153 5.01 19.84 2.12
C GLU A 153 6.32 20.42 2.65
N ARG A 154 6.84 19.87 3.74
CA ARG A 154 8.12 20.31 4.34
C ARG A 154 9.34 19.61 3.74
N GLY A 155 9.13 18.68 2.80
CA GLY A 155 10.22 17.86 2.25
C GLY A 155 10.83 16.94 3.31
N GLY A 156 10.00 16.32 4.15
CA GLY A 156 10.43 15.30 5.10
C GLY A 156 10.95 14.02 4.43
N THR A 157 11.01 12.93 5.18
CA THR A 157 11.36 11.62 4.62
C THR A 157 10.09 10.83 4.32
N SER A 158 9.96 10.34 3.09
CA SER A 158 8.89 9.39 2.73
C SER A 158 9.02 8.11 3.55
N LEU A 159 7.89 7.54 3.94
CA LEU A 159 7.82 6.27 4.66
C LEU A 159 8.11 5.08 3.75
N PHE A 160 7.81 5.22 2.46
CA PHE A 160 8.01 4.20 1.44
C PHE A 160 8.26 4.86 0.09
N GLU A 161 9.14 4.26 -0.70
CA GLU A 161 9.36 4.59 -2.10
C GLU A 161 9.35 3.29 -2.92
N MET A 162 8.58 3.28 -4.01
CA MET A 162 8.49 2.10 -4.86
C MET A 162 9.86 1.78 -5.48
N PRO A 163 10.42 0.58 -5.25
CA PRO A 163 11.72 0.23 -5.80
C PRO A 163 11.73 0.23 -7.32
N GLN A 164 12.67 0.96 -7.92
CA GLN A 164 12.95 0.85 -9.35
C GLN A 164 13.58 -0.51 -9.63
N LYS A 165 12.93 -1.34 -10.44
CA LYS A 165 13.66 -2.45 -11.07
C LYS A 165 14.65 -1.85 -12.06
N LYS A 166 15.95 -1.96 -11.76
CA LYS A 166 17.00 -1.78 -12.75
C LYS A 166 16.76 -2.81 -13.85
N SER A 167 16.40 -2.33 -15.04
CA SER A 167 16.35 -3.11 -16.28
C SER A 167 17.75 -3.56 -16.68
#